data_AF-A0A2K3MGX4-F1
#
_entry.id   AF-A0A2K3MGX4-F1
#
_cell.length_a   1.000
_cell.length_b   1.000
_cell.length_c   1.000
_cell.angle_alpha   90.00
_cell.angle_beta   90.00
_cell.angle_gamma   90.00
#
_symmetry.space_group_name_H-M   'P 1'
#
loop_
_entity.id
_entity.type
_entity.pdbx_description
1 polymer ?
#
loop_
_entity_poly.entity_id
_entity_poly.type
_entity_poly.pdbx_seq_one_letter_code
_entity_poly.pdbx_strand_id
1 'polypeptide(L)' 'MFKNFGTSILVPSVQELAKQPIIEVPERYLQPNQDPVVVSNTTSLQQVPVIDLSKLLSEDATELEKFDHACIIMLGC' A
#
# COMPACT_ATOMS: atom_id res chain seq x y z
N MET A 1 24.93 -30.76 -10.49
CA MET A 1 23.99 -29.67 -10.86
C MET A 1 24.18 -28.54 -9.86
N PHE A 2 24.94 -27.50 -10.22
CA PHE A 2 25.32 -26.44 -9.30
C PHE A 2 24.15 -25.46 -9.14
N LYS A 3 23.58 -25.41 -7.95
CA LYS A 3 22.55 -24.44 -7.57
C LYS A 3 23.29 -23.12 -7.29
N ASN A 4 23.19 -22.16 -8.19
CA ASN A 4 23.79 -20.83 -8.00
C ASN A 4 23.08 -20.11 -6.85
N PHE A 5 23.77 -19.94 -5.72
CA PHE A 5 23.28 -19.19 -4.58
C PHE A 5 23.58 -17.70 -4.79
N GLY A 6 22.57 -16.96 -5.24
CA GLY A 6 22.40 -15.52 -5.01
C GLY A 6 23.54 -14.60 -5.43
N THR A 7 23.64 -14.29 -6.72
CA THR A 7 24.22 -13.01 -7.14
C THR A 7 23.17 -11.91 -6.93
N SER A 8 23.58 -10.75 -6.40
CA SER A 8 22.71 -9.58 -6.35
C SER A 8 22.39 -9.17 -7.79
N ILE A 9 21.11 -9.14 -8.15
CA ILE A 9 20.70 -8.66 -9.46
C ILE A 9 20.76 -7.14 -9.42
N LEU A 10 21.56 -6.54 -10.29
CA LEU A 10 21.55 -5.08 -10.47
C LEU A 10 20.17 -4.68 -10.97
N VAL A 11 19.41 -4.01 -10.11
CA VAL A 11 18.09 -3.48 -10.45
C VAL A 11 18.29 -2.07 -11.02
N PRO A 12 17.85 -1.81 -12.25
CA PRO A 12 17.91 -0.46 -12.81
C PRO A 12 17.05 0.51 -12.00
N SER A 13 17.46 1.79 -11.99
CA SER A 13 16.65 2.85 -11.37
C SER A 13 15.32 2.97 -12.11
N VAL A 14 14.21 2.79 -11.39
CA VAL A 14 12.85 2.99 -11.93
C VAL A 14 12.69 4.43 -12.44
N GLN A 15 13.36 5.40 -11.81
CA GLN A 15 13.34 6.80 -12.25
C GLN A 15 14.01 6.98 -13.62
N GLU A 16 15.14 6.31 -13.88
CA GLU A 16 15.81 6.38 -15.19
C GLU A 16 15.01 5.62 -16.26
N LEU A 17 14.40 4.49 -15.90
CA LEU A 17 13.49 3.76 -16.78
C LEU A 17 12.31 4.64 -17.21
N ALA A 18 11.67 5.36 -16.28
CA ALA A 18 10.52 6.21 -16.58
C ALA A 18 10.85 7.39 -17.52
N LYS A 19 12.12 7.77 -17.67
CA LYS A 19 12.56 8.81 -18.62
C LYS A 19 12.67 8.30 -20.05
N GLN A 20 12.81 6.99 -20.24
CA GLN A 20 12.86 6.38 -21.56
C GLN A 20 11.44 6.23 -22.14
N PRO A 21 11.26 6.28 -23.47
CA PRO A 21 10.00 5.96 -24.12
C PRO A 21 9.76 4.45 -24.05
N ILE A 22 9.45 3.95 -22.85
CA ILE A 22 9.16 2.55 -22.60
C ILE A 22 7.78 2.24 -23.14
N ILE A 23 7.72 1.36 -24.15
CA ILE A 23 6.46 0.88 -24.76
C ILE A 23 5.84 -0.22 -23.88
N GLU A 24 6.66 -0.99 -23.16
CA GLU A 24 6.22 -2.12 -22.34
C GLU A 24 7.01 -2.21 -21.02
N VAL A 25 6.28 -2.37 -19.90
CA VAL A 25 6.86 -2.49 -18.56
C VAL A 25 7.67 -3.80 -18.47
N PRO A 26 8.93 -3.79 -17.98
CA PRO A 26 9.70 -5.03 -17.86
C PRO A 26 9.00 -6.07 -16.98
N GLU A 27 9.06 -7.35 -17.36
CA GLU A 27 8.37 -8.47 -16.68
C GLU A 27 8.62 -8.53 -15.16
N ARG A 28 9.81 -8.09 -14.72
CA ARG A 28 10.18 -7.95 -13.30
C ARG A 28 9.21 -7.10 -12.48
N TYR A 29 8.56 -6.12 -13.10
CA TYR A 29 7.61 -5.22 -12.45
C TYR A 29 6.15 -5.63 -12.70
N LEU A 30 5.91 -6.67 -13.50
CA LEU A 30 4.58 -7.26 -13.65
C LEU A 30 4.29 -8.11 -12.41
N GLN A 31 3.16 -7.84 -11.75
CA GLN A 31 2.65 -8.71 -10.69
C GLN A 31 1.75 -9.79 -11.31
N PRO A 32 2.13 -11.07 -11.24
CA PRO A 32 1.35 -12.15 -11.87
C PRO A 32 0.00 -12.42 -11.19
N ASN A 33 -0.12 -12.09 -9.91
CA ASN A 33 -1.33 -12.30 -9.10
C ASN A 33 -1.89 -10.96 -8.61
N GLN A 34 -2.12 -10.01 -9.52
CA GLN A 34 -2.92 -8.85 -9.13
C GLN A 34 -4.35 -9.33 -8.97
N ASP A 35 -4.89 -9.22 -7.75
CA ASP A 35 -6.34 -9.17 -7.59
C ASP A 35 -6.87 -8.11 -8.57
N PRO A 36 -7.98 -8.37 -9.26
CA PRO A 36 -8.55 -7.41 -10.20
C PRO A 36 -8.62 -6.06 -9.50
N VAL A 37 -8.01 -5.04 -10.09
CA VAL A 37 -7.99 -3.68 -9.54
C VAL A 37 -9.45 -3.33 -9.30
N VAL A 38 -9.88 -3.37 -8.04
CA VAL A 38 -11.17 -2.84 -7.65
C VAL A 38 -10.99 -1.35 -7.79
N VAL A 39 -11.26 -0.83 -9.00
CA VAL A 39 -11.48 0.59 -9.24
C VAL A 39 -12.80 0.91 -8.54
N SER A 40 -12.77 0.87 -7.21
CA SER A 40 -13.90 1.18 -6.36
C SER A 40 -14.10 2.66 -6.54
N ASN A 41 -15.26 3.02 -7.09
CA ASN A 41 -15.69 4.40 -7.28
C ASN A 41 -15.25 5.22 -6.06
N THR A 42 -14.38 6.20 -6.27
CA THR A 42 -13.73 6.96 -5.18
C THR A 42 -14.75 7.69 -4.28
N THR A 43 -16.00 7.79 -4.74
CA THR A 43 -17.15 8.28 -3.99
C THR A 43 -17.61 7.35 -2.85
N SER A 44 -17.24 6.07 -2.84
CA SER A 44 -17.59 5.13 -1.76
C SER A 44 -16.38 4.55 -1.02
N LEU A 45 -15.15 5.05 -1.27
CA LEU A 45 -14.01 4.65 -0.48
C LEU A 45 -14.25 5.08 0.96
N GLN A 46 -14.36 4.12 1.87
CA GLN A 46 -14.32 4.40 3.30
C GLN A 46 -13.08 5.26 3.56
N GLN A 47 -13.29 6.51 3.94
CA GLN A 47 -12.19 7.41 4.24
C GLN A 47 -11.44 6.83 5.45
N VAL A 48 -10.12 6.66 5.31
CA VAL A 48 -9.29 6.21 6.43
C VAL A 48 -9.49 7.19 7.59
N PRO A 49 -9.89 6.72 8.79
CA PRO A 49 -10.16 7.59 9.91
C PRO A 49 -8.88 8.34 10.32
N VAL A 50 -9.01 9.63 10.61
CA VAL A 50 -7.93 10.46 11.15
C VAL A 50 -8.15 10.61 12.65
N ILE A 51 -7.13 10.26 13.44
CA ILE A 51 -7.15 10.29 14.89
C ILE A 51 -6.23 11.41 15.38
N ASP A 52 -6.76 12.33 16.16
CA ASP A 52 -5.98 13.35 16.85
C ASP A 52 -5.46 12.79 18.18
N LEU A 53 -4.20 12.38 18.18
CA LEU A 53 -3.56 11.81 19.37
C LEU A 53 -3.48 12.81 20.53
N SER A 54 -3.42 14.11 20.26
CA SER A 54 -3.36 15.13 21.31
C SER A 54 -4.65 15.13 22.13
N LYS A 55 -5.79 15.06 21.43
CA LYS A 55 -7.12 14.99 22.04
C LYS A 55 -7.38 13.65 22.69
N LEU A 56 -6.96 12.56 22.04
CA LEU A 56 -7.05 11.21 22.61
C LEU A 56 -6.33 11.13 23.97
N LEU A 57 -5.12 11.69 24.07
CA LEU A 57 -4.34 11.74 25.31
C LEU A 57 -4.96 12.67 26.37
N SER A 58 -5.82 13.61 25.97
CA SER A 58 -6.63 14.43 26.88
C SER A 58 -7.96 13.78 27.29
N GLU A 59 -8.09 12.46 27.09
CA GLU A 59 -9.28 11.66 27.42
C GLU A 59 -10.53 12.06 26.61
N ASP A 60 -10.34 12.51 25.37
CA ASP A 60 -11.46 12.76 24.45
C ASP A 60 -12.12 11.44 24.01
N ALA A 61 -13.33 11.22 24.50
CA ALA A 61 -14.11 10.01 24.22
C ALA A 61 -14.41 9.83 22.72
N THR A 62 -14.51 10.91 21.94
CA THR A 62 -14.79 10.84 20.51
C THR A 62 -13.59 10.36 19.71
N GLU A 63 -12.38 10.76 20.09
CA GLU A 63 -11.14 10.28 19.47
C GLU A 63 -10.84 8.84 19.91
N LEU A 64 -11.20 8.46 21.14
CA LEU A 64 -11.12 7.08 21.61
C LEU A 64 -12.06 6.15 20.82
N GLU A 65 -13.31 6.57 20.62
CA GLU A 65 -14.28 5.82 19.83
C GLU A 65 -13.82 5.68 18.38
N LYS A 66 -13.34 6.76 17.74
CA LYS A 66 -12.77 6.70 16.39
C LYS A 66 -11.60 5.74 16.29
N PHE A 67 -10.72 5.74 17.29
CA PHE A 67 -9.56 4.86 17.32
C PHE A 67 -9.97 3.38 17.43
N ASP A 68 -10.94 3.05 18.29
CA ASP A 68 -11.47 1.70 18.43
C ASP A 68 -12.12 1.20 17.13
N HIS A 69 -12.97 2.05 16.52
CA HIS A 69 -13.58 1.75 15.22
C HIS A 69 -12.54 1.55 14.11
N ALA A 70 -11.47 2.37 14.09
CA ALA A 70 -10.37 2.22 13.14
C ALA A 70 -9.67 0.86 13.30
N CYS A 71 -9.42 0.42 14.54
CA CYS A 71 -8.81 -0.87 14.81
C CYS A 71 -9.68 -2.03 14.30
N ILE A 72 -11.00 -1.96 14.52
CA ILE A 72 -11.95 -2.98 14.07
C ILE A 72 -11.95 -3.08 12.53
N ILE A 73 -12.10 -1.95 11.84
CA ILE A 73 -12.23 -1.92 10.38
C ILE A 73 -10.93 -2.36 9.68
N MET A 74 -9.77 -1.93 10.19
CA MET A 74 -8.47 -2.20 9.56
C MET A 74 -7.94 -3.61 9.81
N LEU A 75 -8.38 -4.28 10.89
CA LEU A 75 -7.99 -5.67 11.19
C LEU A 75 -8.83 -6.70 10.41
N GLY A 76 -9.83 -6.26 9.64
CA GLY A 76 -10.64 -7.12 8.77
C GLY A 76 -11.46 -8.17 9.52
N CYS A 77 -11.85 -7.89 10.76
CA CYS A 77 -12.79 -8.71 11.53
C CYS A 77 -14.25 -8.45 11.12
#